data_AF-A0A7J7NUJ0-F1
#
_entry.id   AF-A0A7J7NUJ0-F1
#
_cell.length_a   1.000
_cell.length_b   1.000
_cell.length_c   1.000
_cell.angle_alpha   90.00
_cell.angle_beta   90.00
_cell.angle_gamma   90.00
#
_symmetry.space_group_name_H-M   'P 1'
#
loop_
_entity.id
_entity.type
_entity.pdbx_description
1 polymer ?
#
loop_
_entity_poly.entity_id
_entity_poly.type
_entity_poly.pdbx_seq_one_letter_code
_entity_poly.pdbx_strand_id
1 'polypeptide(L)'
;MIVADRRYVVHMPDNLPMDAAAPLLCAGITVFAPMKDNKMLESPGKKLGVVGLGGLGHVAEKFGKAFGLHVTVISTSPSKEAEAKKCLGADVFIVSTDRKQMKVIVM
;
A
#
# COMPACT_ATOMS: atom_id res chain seq x y z
N MET A 1 -18.48 9.71 24.45
CA MET A 1 -19.07 10.44 23.31
C MET A 1 -17.94 11.22 22.62
N ILE A 2 -17.77 11.07 21.31
CA ILE A 2 -16.83 11.90 20.53
C ILE A 2 -17.61 13.12 20.04
N VAL A 3 -17.03 14.31 20.20
CA VAL A 3 -17.53 15.58 19.64
C VAL A 3 -16.43 16.10 18.72
N ALA A 4 -16.76 16.41 17.47
CA ALA A 4 -15.82 16.89 16.47
C ALA A 4 -16.44 18.01 15.62
N ASP A 5 -15.60 18.95 15.18
CA ASP A 5 -16.00 20.00 14.23
C ASP A 5 -16.32 19.36 12.87
N ARG A 6 -17.38 19.84 12.20
CA ARG A 6 -17.87 19.33 10.91
C ARG A 6 -16.77 19.27 9.84
N ARG A 7 -15.73 20.11 9.93
CA ARG A 7 -14.59 20.13 9.00
C ARG A 7 -13.65 18.93 9.13
N TYR A 8 -13.68 18.20 10.24
CA TYR A 8 -12.79 17.06 10.52
C TYR A 8 -13.52 15.71 10.55
N VAL A 9 -14.78 15.67 10.13
CA VAL A 9 -15.53 14.43 9.94
C VAL A 9 -15.66 14.13 8.46
N VAL A 10 -15.51 12.86 8.11
CA VAL A 10 -15.63 12.38 6.73
C VAL A 10 -16.86 11.48 6.61
N HIS A 11 -17.51 11.53 5.45
CA HIS A 11 -18.59 10.61 5.13
C HIS A 11 -18.02 9.23 4.84
N MET A 12 -18.55 8.20 5.49
CA MET A 12 -18.15 6.82 5.24
C MET A 12 -19.07 6.19 4.20
N PRO A 13 -18.56 5.67 3.07
CA PRO A 13 -19.38 4.95 2.10
C PRO A 13 -20.12 3.75 2.69
N ASP A 14 -21.42 3.62 2.38
CA ASP A 14 -22.29 2.54 2.89
C ASP A 14 -21.86 1.13 2.42
N ASN A 15 -21.12 1.05 1.32
CA ASN A 15 -20.63 -0.20 0.75
C ASN A 15 -19.32 -0.68 1.38
N LEU A 16 -18.78 0.02 2.39
CA LEU A 16 -17.56 -0.39 3.07
C LEU A 16 -17.85 -0.80 4.52
N PRO A 17 -17.50 -2.03 4.93
CA PRO A 17 -17.60 -2.45 6.33
C PRO A 17 -16.84 -1.50 7.26
N MET A 18 -17.48 -1.03 8.34
CA MET A 18 -16.90 -0.01 9.22
C MET A 18 -15.60 -0.46 9.92
N ASP A 19 -15.48 -1.74 10.24
CA ASP A 19 -14.28 -2.34 10.82
C ASP A 19 -13.10 -2.33 9.84
N ALA A 20 -13.35 -2.66 8.57
CA ALA A 20 -12.37 -2.59 7.50
C ALA A 20 -12.02 -1.14 7.09
N ALA A 21 -12.94 -0.21 7.33
CA ALA A 21 -12.79 1.20 6.99
C ALA A 21 -11.87 1.98 7.93
N ALA A 22 -11.90 1.66 9.22
CA ALA A 22 -11.20 2.44 10.24
C ALA A 22 -9.69 2.62 9.94
N PRO A 23 -8.93 1.60 9.47
CA PRO A 23 -7.53 1.78 9.09
C PRO A 23 -7.29 2.78 7.95
N LEU A 24 -8.29 3.04 7.10
CA LEU A 24 -8.15 3.99 5.98
C LEU A 24 -7.99 5.44 6.46
N LEU A 25 -8.56 5.76 7.63
CA LEU A 25 -8.52 7.11 8.21
C LEU A 25 -7.11 7.53 8.70
N CYS A 26 -6.18 6.57 8.85
CA CYS A 26 -4.80 6.85 9.24
C CYS A 26 -3.80 6.22 8.28
N ALA A 27 -3.72 4.89 8.24
CA ALA A 27 -2.78 4.19 7.35
C ALA A 27 -3.12 4.43 5.88
N GLY A 28 -4.41 4.43 5.54
CA GLY A 28 -4.86 4.65 4.17
C GLY A 28 -4.53 6.03 3.63
N ILE A 29 -4.93 7.09 4.34
CA ILE A 29 -4.64 8.45 3.90
C ILE A 29 -3.14 8.74 3.85
N THR A 30 -2.36 8.18 4.77
CA THR A 30 -0.89 8.34 4.81
C THR A 30 -0.22 7.82 3.55
N VAL A 31 -0.69 6.71 2.98
CA VAL A 31 -0.11 6.15 1.74
C VAL A 31 -0.79 6.70 0.48
N PHE A 32 -2.08 7.07 0.56
CA PHE A 32 -2.84 7.60 -0.56
C PHE A 32 -2.40 9.01 -0.95
N ALA A 33 -2.19 9.90 0.03
CA ALA A 33 -1.80 11.29 -0.23
C ALA A 33 -0.54 11.40 -1.11
N PRO A 34 0.60 10.78 -0.79
CA PRO A 34 1.78 10.85 -1.67
C PRO A 34 1.54 10.17 -3.02
N MET A 35 0.76 9.09 -3.10
CA MET A 35 0.41 8.48 -4.40
C MET A 35 -0.36 9.45 -5.30
N LYS A 36 -1.30 10.20 -4.71
CA LYS A 36 -2.07 11.24 -5.41
C LYS A 36 -1.17 12.38 -5.87
N ASP A 37 -0.35 12.92 -4.97
CA ASP A 37 0.54 14.05 -5.28
C ASP A 37 1.58 13.70 -6.34
N ASN A 38 1.99 12.43 -6.41
CA ASN A 38 2.90 11.90 -7.43
C ASN A 38 2.18 11.37 -8.69
N LYS A 39 0.88 11.67 -8.86
CA LYS A 39 0.07 11.31 -10.03
C LYS A 39 0.12 9.81 -10.34
N MET A 40 -0.04 8.98 -9.32
CA MET A 40 0.01 7.51 -9.47
C MET A 40 -1.38 6.90 -9.71
N LEU A 41 -2.46 7.60 -9.36
CA LEU A 41 -3.85 7.08 -9.45
C LEU A 41 -4.31 6.82 -10.89
N GLU A 42 -3.79 7.60 -11.84
CA GLU A 42 -4.18 7.57 -13.26
C GLU A 42 -3.01 7.11 -14.15
N SER A 43 -2.04 6.40 -13.59
CA SER A 43 -0.85 5.94 -14.33
C SER A 43 -0.68 4.42 -14.25
N PRO A 44 -1.58 3.64 -14.87
CA PRO A 44 -1.42 2.20 -14.96
C PRO A 44 -0.03 1.82 -15.48
N GLY A 45 0.57 0.79 -14.88
CA GLY A 45 1.91 0.32 -15.25
C GLY A 45 3.08 1.10 -14.66
N LYS A 46 2.86 2.24 -13.96
CA LYS A 46 3.93 2.83 -13.13
C LYS A 46 4.35 1.84 -12.04
N LYS A 47 5.65 1.85 -11.72
CA LYS A 47 6.24 0.99 -10.70
C LYS A 47 6.10 1.63 -9.31
N LEU A 48 5.65 0.87 -8.33
CA LEU A 48 5.57 1.26 -6.92
C LEU A 48 6.45 0.31 -6.09
N GLY A 49 7.41 0.87 -5.34
CA GLY A 49 8.16 0.14 -4.33
C GLY A 49 7.55 0.35 -2.93
N VAL A 50 7.22 -0.73 -2.23
CA VAL A 50 6.71 -0.71 -0.86
C VAL A 50 7.73 -1.35 0.08
N VAL A 51 8.37 -0.56 0.93
CA VAL A 51 9.34 -1.05 1.91
C VAL A 51 8.65 -1.38 3.22
N GLY A 52 8.65 -2.67 3.57
CA GLY A 52 7.98 -3.20 4.75
C GLY A 52 6.53 -3.62 4.46
N LEU A 53 6.14 -4.75 5.04
CA LEU A 53 4.80 -5.32 4.92
C LEU A 53 4.17 -5.40 6.32
N GLY A 54 3.44 -4.36 6.68
CA GLY A 54 2.74 -4.17 7.96
C GLY A 54 1.50 -3.30 7.70
N GLY A 55 1.01 -2.53 8.70
CA GLY A 55 -0.22 -1.74 8.54
C GLY A 55 -0.22 -0.80 7.31
N LEU A 56 0.80 0.06 7.18
CA LEU A 56 0.95 0.95 6.02
C LEU A 56 1.25 0.18 4.74
N GLY A 57 2.15 -0.80 4.80
CA GLY A 57 2.58 -1.58 3.63
C GLY A 57 1.43 -2.35 2.97
N HIS A 58 0.58 -3.00 3.77
CA HIS A 58 -0.60 -3.71 3.27
C HIS A 58 -1.55 -2.78 2.52
N VAL A 59 -1.77 -1.58 3.08
CA VAL A 59 -2.69 -0.62 2.48
C VAL A 59 -2.07 0.01 1.21
N ALA A 60 -0.77 0.28 1.21
CA ALA A 60 -0.05 0.76 0.03
C ALA A 60 -0.09 -0.25 -1.12
N GLU A 61 0.11 -1.54 -0.84
CA GLU A 61 0.02 -2.60 -1.83
C GLU A 61 -1.39 -2.69 -2.42
N LYS A 62 -2.42 -2.71 -1.57
CA LYS A 62 -3.83 -2.73 -2.02
C LYS A 62 -4.18 -1.54 -2.91
N PHE A 63 -3.78 -0.32 -2.54
CA PHE A 63 -3.99 0.84 -3.39
C PHE A 63 -3.21 0.74 -4.71
N GLY A 64 -1.94 0.31 -4.66
CA GLY A 64 -1.13 0.12 -5.85
C GLY A 64 -1.78 -0.85 -6.84
N LYS A 65 -2.27 -2.00 -6.37
CA LYS A 65 -3.00 -2.95 -7.21
C LYS A 65 -4.31 -2.38 -7.73
N ALA A 66 -5.09 -1.68 -6.88
CA ALA A 66 -6.34 -1.05 -7.29
C ALA A 66 -6.15 0.03 -8.38
N PHE A 67 -5.01 0.72 -8.39
CA PHE A 67 -4.64 1.71 -9.43
C PHE A 67 -3.91 1.11 -10.64
N GLY A 68 -3.77 -0.22 -10.70
CA GLY A 68 -3.10 -0.91 -11.82
C GLY A 68 -1.59 -0.66 -11.88
N LEU A 69 -0.94 -0.41 -10.74
CA LEU A 69 0.50 -0.23 -10.64
C LEU A 69 1.22 -1.59 -10.60
N HIS A 70 2.47 -1.58 -11.04
CA HIS A 70 3.38 -2.71 -10.84
C HIS A 70 4.02 -2.59 -9.46
N VAL A 71 3.57 -3.41 -8.51
CA VAL A 71 3.95 -3.32 -7.10
C VAL A 71 5.08 -4.28 -6.76
N THR A 72 6.18 -3.71 -6.23
CA THR A 72 7.31 -4.45 -5.68
C THR A 72 7.35 -4.27 -4.17
N VAL A 73 7.23 -5.37 -3.42
CA VAL A 73 7.38 -5.37 -1.96
C VAL A 73 8.83 -5.68 -1.59
N ILE A 74 9.40 -4.88 -0.69
CA ILE A 74 10.78 -5.00 -0.22
C ILE A 74 10.73 -5.27 1.29
N SER A 75 11.30 -6.39 1.73
CA SER A 75 11.30 -6.79 3.14
C SER A 75 12.61 -7.43 3.57
N THR A 76 12.95 -7.34 4.85
CA THR A 76 14.06 -8.12 5.43
C THR A 76 13.67 -9.57 5.71
N SER A 77 12.36 -9.89 5.77
CA SER A 77 11.85 -11.21 6.16
C SER A 77 11.34 -11.99 4.95
N PRO A 78 12.03 -13.06 4.50
CA PRO A 78 11.57 -13.88 3.37
C PRO A 78 10.20 -14.52 3.60
N SER A 79 9.83 -14.77 4.86
CA SER A 79 8.52 -15.34 5.23
C SER A 79 7.32 -14.50 4.79
N LYS A 80 7.52 -13.20 4.52
CA LYS A 80 6.47 -12.27 4.07
C LYS A 80 6.16 -12.37 2.57
N GLU A 81 6.95 -13.12 1.81
CA GLU A 81 6.76 -13.25 0.35
C GLU A 81 5.40 -13.88 0.00
N ALA A 82 5.01 -14.93 0.72
CA ALA A 82 3.74 -15.61 0.45
C ALA A 82 2.54 -14.68 0.68
N GLU A 83 2.56 -13.87 1.74
CA GLU A 83 1.53 -12.88 2.01
C GLU A 83 1.48 -11.80 0.93
N ALA A 84 2.62 -11.21 0.57
CA ALA A 84 2.70 -10.19 -0.47
C ALA A 84 2.17 -10.73 -1.82
N LYS A 85 2.72 -11.84 -2.31
CA LYS A 85 2.38 -12.33 -3.65
C LYS A 85 1.01 -13.00 -3.74
N LYS A 86 0.66 -13.84 -2.75
CA LYS A 86 -0.55 -14.69 -2.84
C LYS A 86 -1.79 -14.03 -2.23
N CYS A 87 -1.63 -13.25 -1.17
CA CYS A 87 -2.78 -12.65 -0.47
C CYS A 87 -3.07 -11.22 -0.97
N LEU A 88 -2.03 -10.45 -1.29
CA LEU A 88 -2.15 -9.02 -1.60
C LEU A 88 -1.88 -8.70 -3.08
N GLY A 89 -1.15 -9.57 -3.79
CA GLY A 89 -0.99 -9.53 -5.24
C GLY A 89 0.22 -8.74 -5.74
N ALA A 90 1.25 -8.55 -4.91
CA ALA A 90 2.54 -7.99 -5.35
C ALA A 90 3.06 -8.70 -6.59
N ASP A 91 3.52 -7.92 -7.57
CA ASP A 91 4.11 -8.43 -8.80
C ASP A 91 5.52 -8.98 -8.52
N VAL A 92 6.27 -8.30 -7.63
CA VAL A 92 7.63 -8.67 -7.24
C VAL A 92 7.79 -8.59 -5.73
N PHE A 93 8.59 -9.51 -5.18
CA PHE A 93 9.02 -9.48 -3.78
C PHE A 93 10.55 -9.54 -3.73
N ILE A 94 11.15 -8.72 -2.87
CA ILE A 94 12.60 -8.60 -2.72
C ILE A 94 12.98 -8.72 -1.26
N VAL A 95 13.92 -9.62 -1.00
CA VAL A 95 14.59 -9.72 0.30
C VAL A 95 15.72 -8.68 0.35
N SER A 96 15.56 -7.63 1.16
CA SER A 96 16.49 -6.49 1.16
C SER A 96 17.91 -6.82 1.64
N THR A 97 18.08 -7.94 2.35
CA THR A 97 19.39 -8.48 2.76
C THR A 97 20.07 -9.30 1.66
N ASP A 98 19.35 -9.68 0.60
CA ASP A 98 19.92 -10.33 -0.58
C ASP A 98 20.46 -9.28 -1.56
N ARG A 99 21.79 -9.13 -1.56
CA ARG A 99 22.48 -8.18 -2.45
C ARG A 99 22.25 -8.46 -3.94
N LYS A 100 21.98 -9.70 -4.35
CA LYS A 100 21.71 -10.01 -5.75
C LYS A 100 20.33 -9.48 -6.15
N GLN A 101 19.31 -9.71 -5.33
CA GLN A 101 17.96 -9.19 -5.58
C GLN A 101 17.91 -7.66 -5.53
N MET A 102 18.61 -7.04 -4.59
CA MET A 102 18.65 -5.58 -4.47
C MET A 102 19.29 -4.87 -5.67
N LYS A 103 20.23 -5.51 -6.38
CA LYS A 103 20.82 -4.93 -7.60
C LYS A 103 19.84 -4.86 -8.77
N VAL A 104 18.81 -5.71 -8.79
CA VAL A 104 17.80 -5.75 -9.86
C VAL A 104 16.88 -4.52 -9.83
N ILE A 105 16.80 -3.79 -8.70
CA ILE A 105 15.92 -2.61 -8.54
C ILE A 105 16.42 -1.40 -9.34
N VAL A 106 17.72 -1.33 -9.64
CA VAL A 106 18.38 -0.13 -10.20
C VAL A 106 18.52 -0.17 -11.73
N MET A 107 17.89 -1.15 -12.39
CA MET A 107 17.92 -1.37 -13.84
C MET A 107 16.50 -1.36 -14.42
#